data_AF-A0A9E4CCQ4-F1
#
_entry.id   AF-A0A9E4CCQ4-F1
#
_cell.length_a   1.000
_cell.length_b   1.000
_cell.length_c   1.000
_cell.angle_alpha   90.00
_cell.angle_beta   90.00
_cell.angle_gamma   90.00
#
_symmetry.space_group_name_H-M   'P 1'
#
loop_
_entity.id
_entity.type
_entity.pdbx_description
1 polymer ?
#
loop_
_entity_poly.entity_id
_entity_poly.type
_entity_poly.pdbx_seq_one_letter_code
_entity_poly.pdbx_strand_id
1 'polypeptide(L)'
;MAEDSATEEPLDGPVAKCDPRKNLQQRTRRNLLISTGIATIAGALTGLPSKTQTVKAQALPEPVPTSPSMRRDRTVVSGVGLPALPPIGIIALNRMGYGPRPGDLAAFTALGKTDDERLSAYVAQQLAPAAIDDSACDAVLAAHNFTTLHKSLSQLWAEHIRAENNPYSNRILPANETEQATFLRAVYSKRQLQEVLTEHWFNHFNIYGWDSWTAPVMVHYDRDVVRANVLGNFRTMLGAVAKSPAMLYYLDNQSNSGGNPNENYARELFELHAMGAENYLGVVPLIINADGSYTHPAPKDDTGRPLLYVDADVYGATTCFTGWRIDSDTGIFTFDDSAHFPYQKVVLGRLIPEAQGIRDGEEVLDLVAKHPGTAR
;
A
#
# COMPACT_ATOMS: atom_id res chain seq x y z
N MET A 1 -11.48 -35.10 66.16
CA MET A 1 -10.25 -34.65 66.85
C MET A 1 -9.33 -34.08 65.79
N ALA A 2 -9.01 -32.79 65.73
CA ALA A 2 -9.55 -31.58 66.39
C ALA A 2 -9.34 -30.45 65.34
N GLU A 3 -10.29 -29.54 65.09
CA GLU A 3 -10.45 -28.27 65.84
C GLU A 3 -9.12 -27.58 66.18
N ASP A 4 -8.76 -26.52 65.45
CA ASP A 4 -8.89 -25.17 65.99
C ASP A 4 -8.91 -24.07 64.90
N SER A 5 -9.58 -22.99 65.29
CA SER A 5 -9.62 -21.60 64.83
C SER A 5 -8.24 -20.88 64.90
N ALA A 6 -8.01 -19.63 64.50
CA ALA A 6 -8.83 -18.54 63.93
C ALA A 6 -7.94 -17.77 62.88
N THR A 7 -8.19 -16.55 62.37
CA THR A 7 -9.16 -15.46 62.63
C THR A 7 -9.29 -14.60 61.34
N GLU A 8 -10.37 -13.85 61.17
CA GLU A 8 -10.45 -12.70 60.25
C GLU A 8 -10.53 -11.38 61.03
N GLU A 9 -9.86 -10.33 60.57
CA GLU A 9 -10.27 -8.93 60.81
C GLU A 9 -10.03 -8.09 59.55
N PRO A 10 -10.89 -7.09 59.26
CA PRO A 10 -10.88 -6.37 57.99
C PRO A 10 -10.06 -5.08 58.04
N LEU A 11 -9.43 -4.72 56.91
CA LEU A 11 -8.89 -3.37 56.67
C LEU A 11 -9.66 -2.70 55.54
N ASP A 12 -10.69 -1.95 55.92
CA ASP A 12 -11.40 -1.02 55.04
C ASP A 12 -10.54 0.24 54.84
N GLY A 13 -10.36 0.65 53.59
CA GLY A 13 -9.43 1.71 53.19
C GLY A 13 -9.67 2.12 51.73
N PRO A 14 -9.65 3.42 51.40
CA PRO A 14 -10.37 3.93 50.24
C PRO A 14 -9.74 3.52 48.90
N VAL A 15 -10.52 2.80 48.09
CA VAL A 15 -10.18 2.52 46.68
C VAL A 15 -10.23 3.82 45.87
N ALA A 16 -9.06 4.41 45.64
CA ALA A 16 -8.89 5.48 44.67
C ALA A 16 -9.16 4.95 43.25
N LYS A 17 -10.34 5.25 42.69
CA LYS A 17 -10.67 4.98 41.29
C LYS A 17 -9.69 5.72 40.37
N CYS A 18 -8.72 4.99 39.81
CA CYS A 18 -7.85 5.52 38.78
C CYS A 18 -8.62 5.59 37.45
N ASP A 19 -9.00 6.79 37.04
CA ASP A 19 -9.62 7.07 35.74
C ASP A 19 -8.57 6.92 34.61
N PRO A 20 -8.71 5.95 33.68
CA PRO A 20 -7.74 5.75 32.61
C PRO A 20 -7.75 6.86 31.54
N ARG A 21 -8.60 7.89 31.63
CA ARG A 21 -8.74 8.97 30.62
C ARG A 21 -7.77 10.14 30.77
N LYS A 22 -6.64 9.97 31.47
CA LYS A 22 -5.60 11.02 31.59
C LYS A 22 -4.19 10.50 31.36
N ASN A 23 -3.84 10.23 30.09
CA ASN A 23 -2.51 10.52 29.51
C ASN A 23 -2.37 10.28 27.98
N LEU A 24 -3.45 10.46 27.20
CA LEU A 24 -3.35 10.62 25.74
C LEU A 24 -2.96 12.07 25.40
N GLN A 25 -1.70 12.44 25.67
CA GLN A 25 -1.12 13.63 25.04
C GLN A 25 -0.95 13.38 23.54
N GLN A 26 -1.62 14.20 22.74
CA GLN A 26 -1.62 14.16 21.28
C GLN A 26 -0.20 14.30 20.72
N ARG A 27 0.42 13.17 20.34
CA ARG A 27 1.64 13.18 19.51
C ARG A 27 1.24 13.54 18.08
N THR A 28 1.27 14.83 17.77
CA THR A 28 0.96 15.35 16.44
C THR A 28 1.98 14.89 15.40
N ARG A 29 1.57 14.83 14.11
CA ARG A 29 2.29 14.23 12.96
C ARG A 29 3.64 14.89 12.57
N ARG A 30 4.31 15.61 13.48
CA ARG A 30 5.51 16.42 13.20
C ARG A 30 6.85 15.81 13.65
N ASN A 31 6.83 14.69 14.38
CA ASN A 31 8.02 14.10 15.00
C ASN A 31 8.46 12.73 14.44
N LEU A 32 7.91 12.27 13.31
CA LEU A 32 8.24 10.96 12.70
C LEU A 32 8.98 11.12 11.36
N LEU A 33 10.17 11.75 11.39
CA LEU A 33 11.00 11.92 10.19
C LEU A 33 12.52 11.91 10.50
N ILE A 34 12.96 11.17 11.53
CA ILE A 34 14.38 10.97 11.85
C ILE A 34 14.66 9.53 12.33
N SER A 35 14.57 8.54 11.42
CA SER A 35 15.35 7.28 11.50
C SER A 35 15.11 6.39 10.28
N THR A 36 16.04 6.38 9.34
CA THR A 36 16.21 5.31 8.33
C THR A 36 17.67 4.86 8.33
N GLY A 37 17.91 3.56 8.16
CA GLY A 37 19.23 3.04 7.81
C GLY A 37 19.58 1.64 8.34
N ILE A 38 19.83 0.71 7.40
CA ILE A 38 20.71 -0.48 7.52
C ILE A 38 20.06 -1.67 8.31
N ALA A 39 20.09 -2.95 7.91
CA ALA A 39 20.91 -3.68 6.91
C ALA A 39 20.20 -4.90 6.23
N THR A 40 20.47 -5.06 4.93
CA THR A 40 20.95 -6.24 4.15
C THR A 40 20.77 -7.72 4.56
N ILE A 41 20.64 -8.52 3.48
CA ILE A 41 20.51 -9.99 3.30
C ILE A 41 21.67 -10.85 3.86
N ALA A 42 21.34 -12.05 4.36
CA ALA A 42 22.19 -13.25 4.34
C ALA A 42 21.33 -14.53 4.41
N GLY A 43 21.76 -15.67 3.84
CA GLY A 43 20.93 -16.88 3.74
C GLY A 43 21.64 -18.21 4.01
N ALA A 44 20.86 -19.30 3.90
CA ALA A 44 21.23 -20.71 3.71
C ALA A 44 22.01 -21.51 4.81
N LEU A 45 21.25 -22.43 5.44
CA LEU A 45 21.52 -23.87 5.59
C LEU A 45 22.58 -24.46 6.58
N THR A 46 22.05 -25.32 7.46
CA THR A 46 22.56 -26.64 7.95
C THR A 46 23.64 -26.76 9.05
N GLY A 47 23.35 -27.62 10.05
CA GLY A 47 24.38 -28.41 10.77
C GLY A 47 24.28 -28.52 12.31
N LEU A 48 23.61 -29.57 12.80
CA LEU A 48 23.63 -30.26 14.13
C LEU A 48 24.88 -30.12 15.07
N PRO A 49 24.84 -30.51 16.38
CA PRO A 49 23.76 -31.13 17.17
C PRO A 49 23.48 -30.50 18.57
N SER A 50 22.41 -30.93 19.24
CA SER A 50 22.12 -30.57 20.64
C SER A 50 23.10 -31.16 21.65
N LYS A 51 23.58 -30.32 22.58
CA LYS A 51 24.07 -30.73 23.91
C LYS A 51 23.45 -29.86 24.98
N THR A 52 22.68 -30.47 25.88
CA THR A 52 22.09 -29.78 27.03
C THR A 52 23.20 -29.42 28.03
N GLN A 53 23.57 -28.15 28.11
CA GLN A 53 24.41 -27.63 29.19
C GLN A 53 23.58 -26.76 30.13
N THR A 54 23.62 -27.08 31.43
CA THR A 54 23.11 -26.25 32.50
C THR A 54 24.02 -25.03 32.68
N VAL A 55 23.68 -23.93 32.02
CA VAL A 55 24.38 -22.65 32.18
C VAL A 55 23.99 -22.03 33.52
N LYS A 56 24.97 -21.86 34.43
CA LYS A 56 24.81 -20.98 35.59
C LYS A 56 24.57 -19.56 35.09
N ALA A 57 23.55 -18.87 35.63
CA ALA A 57 23.28 -17.48 35.29
C ALA A 57 24.53 -16.61 35.55
N GLN A 58 25.15 -16.16 34.48
CA GLN A 58 26.28 -15.24 34.51
C GLN A 58 25.72 -13.82 34.57
N ALA A 59 26.27 -12.97 35.43
CA ALA A 59 25.85 -11.57 35.49
C ALA A 59 26.05 -10.90 34.12
N LEU A 60 25.09 -10.04 33.73
CA LEU A 60 25.17 -9.29 32.49
C LEU A 60 26.48 -8.48 32.46
N PRO A 61 27.25 -8.49 31.35
CA PRO A 61 28.42 -7.63 31.22
C PRO A 61 28.00 -6.16 31.26
N GLU A 62 28.88 -5.30 31.78
CA GLU A 62 28.64 -3.86 31.81
C GLU A 62 28.35 -3.30 30.40
N PRO A 63 27.46 -2.31 30.28
CA PRO A 63 27.11 -1.75 28.98
C PRO A 63 28.34 -1.14 28.29
N VAL A 64 28.57 -1.55 27.04
CA VAL A 64 29.64 -1.01 26.20
C VAL A 64 29.52 0.52 26.13
N PRO A 65 30.61 1.29 26.38
CA PRO A 65 30.54 2.74 26.31
C PRO A 65 30.08 3.18 24.92
N THR A 66 29.10 4.09 24.91
CA THR A 66 28.49 4.58 23.67
C THR A 66 29.55 5.19 22.75
N SER A 67 29.57 4.75 21.49
CA SER A 67 30.45 5.35 20.49
C SER A 67 30.11 6.84 20.33
N PRO A 68 31.11 7.75 20.28
CA PRO A 68 30.85 9.17 20.18
C PRO A 68 30.06 9.47 18.90
N SER A 69 28.90 10.12 19.09
CA SER A 69 28.01 10.49 18.00
C SER A 69 28.71 11.41 16.99
N MET A 70 28.81 10.97 15.74
CA MET A 70 29.22 11.85 14.62
C MET A 70 28.15 12.87 14.23
N ARG A 71 26.97 12.90 14.87
CA ARG A 71 26.08 14.05 14.77
C ARG A 71 26.74 15.21 15.51
N ARG A 72 27.26 16.18 14.76
CA ARG A 72 27.50 17.54 15.28
C ARG A 72 26.24 17.99 16.01
N ASP A 73 26.39 18.52 17.22
CA ASP A 73 25.30 19.21 17.88
C ASP A 73 24.76 20.29 16.94
N ARG A 74 23.51 20.12 16.50
CA ARG A 74 22.78 21.19 15.85
C ARG A 74 22.57 22.26 16.90
N THR A 75 23.38 23.31 16.85
CA THR A 75 23.14 24.53 17.60
C THR A 75 21.77 25.05 17.19
N VAL A 76 20.76 24.78 18.02
CA VAL A 76 19.40 25.28 17.79
C VAL A 76 19.50 26.78 17.99
N VAL A 77 19.46 27.54 16.90
CA VAL A 77 19.45 29.01 16.95
C VAL A 77 18.09 29.46 17.46
N SER A 78 17.93 29.43 18.77
CA SER A 78 16.76 29.96 19.48
C SER A 78 16.75 31.48 19.32
N GLY A 79 15.93 31.99 18.40
CA GLY A 79 15.80 33.43 18.16
C GLY A 79 15.37 33.80 16.74
N VAL A 80 15.61 32.94 15.74
CA VAL A 80 15.05 33.12 14.40
C VAL A 80 13.64 32.55 14.39
N GLY A 81 12.63 33.42 14.30
CA GLY A 81 11.24 32.99 14.10
C GLY A 81 11.09 32.16 12.83
N LEU A 82 10.08 31.28 12.79
CA LEU A 82 9.78 30.54 11.55
C LEU A 82 9.58 31.54 10.39
N PRO A 83 10.14 31.26 9.20
CA PRO A 83 9.94 32.14 8.05
C PRO A 83 8.44 32.28 7.74
N ALA A 84 8.04 33.47 7.29
CA ALA A 84 6.67 33.70 6.86
C ALA A 84 6.28 32.69 5.78
N LEU A 85 5.05 32.17 5.86
CA LEU A 85 4.55 31.25 4.86
C LEU A 85 4.42 31.96 3.49
N PRO A 86 4.70 31.26 2.37
CA PRO A 86 4.39 31.79 1.05
C PRO A 86 2.88 32.09 0.89
N PRO A 87 2.49 32.97 -0.05
CA PRO A 87 1.09 33.21 -0.37
C PRO A 87 0.34 31.90 -0.68
N ILE A 88 -0.94 31.81 -0.32
CA ILE A 88 -1.70 30.54 -0.41
C ILE A 88 -1.69 29.93 -1.82
N GLY A 89 -1.70 30.77 -2.88
CA GLY A 89 -1.63 30.29 -4.27
C GLY A 89 -0.30 29.60 -4.60
N ILE A 90 0.81 30.09 -4.03
CA ILE A 90 2.12 29.41 -4.16
C ILE A 90 2.10 28.08 -3.42
N ILE A 91 1.49 28.02 -2.23
CA ILE A 91 1.37 26.75 -1.48
C ILE A 91 0.48 25.76 -2.25
N ALA A 92 -0.68 26.19 -2.73
CA ALA A 92 -1.63 25.35 -3.47
C ALA A 92 -1.00 24.78 -4.75
N LEU A 93 -0.41 25.63 -5.60
CA LEU A 93 0.17 25.23 -6.90
C LEU A 93 1.40 24.32 -6.76
N ASN A 94 2.13 24.37 -5.63
CA ASN A 94 3.26 23.46 -5.35
C ASN A 94 2.89 22.21 -4.54
N ARG A 95 1.66 22.10 -4.02
CA ARG A 95 1.21 20.95 -3.19
C ARG A 95 0.10 20.14 -3.83
N MET A 96 -0.56 20.70 -4.84
CA MET A 96 -1.63 20.09 -5.64
C MET A 96 -1.32 20.24 -7.14
N GLY A 97 -0.03 20.17 -7.48
CA GLY A 97 0.53 20.37 -8.81
C GLY A 97 2.06 20.44 -8.77
N TYR A 98 2.68 20.48 -9.95
CA TYR A 98 4.14 20.52 -10.12
C TYR A 98 4.76 21.93 -9.98
N GLY A 99 4.01 22.88 -9.42
CA GLY A 99 4.40 24.27 -9.26
C GLY A 99 3.66 25.24 -10.18
N PRO A 100 3.74 26.56 -9.92
CA PRO A 100 3.05 27.58 -10.68
C PRO A 100 3.70 27.83 -12.06
N ARG A 101 2.91 27.79 -13.14
CA ARG A 101 3.33 28.21 -14.48
C ARG A 101 2.94 29.67 -14.74
N PRO A 102 3.43 30.31 -15.83
CA PRO A 102 3.05 31.68 -16.18
C PRO A 102 1.52 31.82 -16.29
N GLY A 103 0.95 32.71 -15.47
CA GLY A 103 -0.50 32.96 -15.41
C GLY A 103 -1.25 32.19 -14.31
N ASP A 104 -0.77 31.02 -13.86
CA ASP A 104 -1.50 30.18 -12.89
C ASP A 104 -1.77 30.91 -11.56
N LEU A 105 -0.81 31.70 -11.06
CA LEU A 105 -0.99 32.48 -9.83
C LEU A 105 -2.07 33.57 -9.99
N ALA A 106 -2.13 34.24 -11.15
CA ALA A 106 -3.14 35.26 -11.43
C ALA A 106 -4.53 34.62 -11.57
N ALA A 107 -4.61 33.47 -12.24
CA ALA A 107 -5.83 32.67 -12.32
C ALA A 107 -6.30 32.24 -10.92
N PHE A 108 -5.40 31.73 -10.07
CA PHE A 108 -5.70 31.37 -8.69
C PHE A 108 -6.20 32.57 -7.87
N THR A 109 -5.56 33.73 -7.98
CA THR A 109 -6.00 34.96 -7.27
C THR A 109 -7.40 35.40 -7.72
N ALA A 110 -7.75 35.19 -8.99
CA ALA A 110 -9.06 35.54 -9.54
C ALA A 110 -10.23 34.63 -9.06
N LEU A 111 -9.94 33.47 -8.45
CA LEU A 111 -10.95 32.53 -7.96
C LEU A 111 -11.75 33.04 -6.74
N GLY A 112 -11.26 34.07 -6.04
CA GLY A 112 -11.89 34.56 -4.81
C GLY A 112 -11.28 35.85 -4.27
N LYS A 113 -12.00 36.50 -3.35
CA LYS A 113 -11.54 37.70 -2.64
C LYS A 113 -10.68 37.33 -1.44
N THR A 114 -11.04 36.27 -0.73
CA THR A 114 -10.28 35.71 0.40
C THR A 114 -9.45 34.50 -0.01
N ASP A 115 -8.48 34.14 0.82
CA ASP A 115 -7.62 32.97 0.57
C ASP A 115 -8.38 31.64 0.72
N ASP A 116 -9.35 31.56 1.63
CA ASP A 116 -10.24 30.40 1.81
C ASP A 116 -11.18 30.21 0.60
N GLU A 117 -11.73 31.29 0.04
CA GLU A 117 -12.54 31.26 -1.18
C GLU A 117 -11.71 30.72 -2.36
N ARG A 118 -10.50 31.27 -2.57
CA ARG A 118 -9.60 30.85 -3.66
C ARG A 118 -9.20 29.39 -3.54
N LEU A 119 -8.79 28.97 -2.35
CA LEU A 119 -8.37 27.59 -2.10
C LEU A 119 -9.53 26.61 -2.31
N SER A 120 -10.71 26.92 -1.77
CA SER A 120 -11.90 26.08 -1.92
C SER A 120 -12.33 25.95 -3.38
N ALA A 121 -12.32 27.06 -4.13
CA ALA A 121 -12.62 27.07 -5.56
C ALA A 121 -11.57 26.30 -6.39
N TYR A 122 -10.28 26.45 -6.08
CA TYR A 122 -9.21 25.71 -6.76
C TYR A 122 -9.31 24.21 -6.52
N VAL A 123 -9.54 23.78 -5.27
CA VAL A 123 -9.73 22.38 -4.92
C VAL A 123 -10.97 21.81 -5.62
N ALA A 124 -12.10 22.53 -5.60
CA ALA A 124 -13.31 22.10 -6.29
C ALA A 124 -13.12 21.97 -7.81
N GLN A 125 -12.37 22.89 -8.43
CA GLN A 125 -12.01 22.81 -9.85
C GLN A 125 -11.14 21.58 -10.15
N GLN A 126 -10.08 21.37 -9.36
CA GLN A 126 -9.12 20.28 -9.57
C GLN A 126 -9.68 18.88 -9.27
N LEU A 127 -10.68 18.78 -8.39
CA LEU A 127 -11.45 17.54 -8.16
C LEU A 127 -12.48 17.26 -9.27
N ALA A 128 -12.67 18.17 -10.23
CA ALA A 128 -13.53 18.01 -11.39
C ALA A 128 -12.72 18.08 -12.71
N PRO A 129 -11.75 17.19 -12.97
CA PRO A 129 -10.83 17.30 -14.10
C PRO A 129 -11.51 17.31 -15.48
N ALA A 130 -12.68 16.68 -15.61
CA ALA A 130 -13.48 16.71 -16.83
C ALA A 130 -14.07 18.11 -17.15
N ALA A 131 -14.18 19.00 -16.17
CA ALA A 131 -14.60 20.39 -16.35
C ALA A 131 -13.41 21.34 -16.65
N ILE A 132 -12.17 20.83 -16.59
CA ILE A 132 -10.97 21.57 -16.96
C ILE A 132 -10.70 21.35 -18.46
N ASP A 133 -10.77 22.44 -19.23
CA ASP A 133 -10.27 22.49 -20.61
C ASP A 133 -8.77 22.21 -20.62
N ASP A 134 -8.37 21.07 -21.17
CA ASP A 134 -6.99 20.62 -21.30
C ASP A 134 -6.53 20.48 -22.75
N SER A 135 -7.29 21.07 -23.69
CA SER A 135 -7.08 20.93 -25.14
C SER A 135 -5.66 21.29 -25.62
N ALA A 136 -4.98 22.19 -24.92
CA ALA A 136 -3.57 22.53 -25.19
C ALA A 136 -2.61 21.37 -24.84
N CYS A 137 -2.87 20.63 -23.76
CA CYS A 137 -2.11 19.42 -23.41
C CYS A 137 -2.42 18.29 -24.40
N ASP A 138 -3.71 18.11 -24.73
CA ASP A 138 -4.16 17.11 -25.71
C ASP A 138 -3.51 17.35 -27.10
N ALA A 139 -3.37 18.62 -27.52
CA ALA A 139 -2.69 18.99 -28.77
C ALA A 139 -1.18 18.69 -28.74
N VAL A 140 -0.51 18.87 -27.59
CA VAL A 140 0.90 18.46 -27.43
C VAL A 140 1.03 16.94 -27.52
N LEU A 141 0.20 16.19 -26.79
CA LEU A 141 0.20 14.71 -26.83
C LEU A 141 -0.06 14.18 -28.25
N ALA A 142 -0.98 14.80 -29.00
CA ALA A 142 -1.25 14.45 -30.39
C ALA A 142 -0.05 14.71 -31.31
N ALA A 143 0.66 15.83 -31.13
CA ALA A 143 1.84 16.19 -31.93
C ALA A 143 3.03 15.22 -31.75
N HIS A 144 3.09 14.48 -30.64
CA HIS A 144 4.09 13.44 -30.41
C HIS A 144 3.82 12.13 -31.19
N ASN A 145 2.65 11.97 -31.82
CA ASN A 145 2.29 10.80 -32.64
C ASN A 145 2.43 9.45 -31.93
N PHE A 146 2.12 9.39 -30.64
CA PHE A 146 2.16 8.16 -29.85
C PHE A 146 1.24 7.06 -30.43
N THR A 147 1.80 5.88 -30.64
CA THR A 147 1.17 4.77 -31.36
C THR A 147 0.41 3.79 -30.46
N THR A 148 0.70 3.77 -29.16
CA THR A 148 0.22 2.75 -28.21
C THR A 148 -0.82 3.28 -27.23
N LEU A 149 -0.77 4.57 -26.87
CA LEU A 149 -1.62 5.17 -25.81
C LEU A 149 -3.14 5.01 -26.02
N HIS A 150 -3.57 4.82 -27.27
CA HIS A 150 -4.98 4.64 -27.64
C HIS A 150 -5.41 3.17 -27.79
N LYS A 151 -4.48 2.21 -27.68
CA LYS A 151 -4.77 0.77 -27.82
C LYS A 151 -5.52 0.22 -26.61
N SER A 152 -6.42 -0.72 -26.84
CA SER A 152 -7.00 -1.57 -25.80
C SER A 152 -5.97 -2.57 -25.26
N LEU A 153 -6.23 -3.18 -24.10
CA LEU A 153 -5.37 -4.22 -23.54
C LEU A 153 -5.12 -5.38 -24.52
N SER A 154 -6.15 -5.85 -25.22
CA SER A 154 -6.00 -6.95 -26.19
C SER A 154 -5.17 -6.58 -27.42
N GLN A 155 -5.24 -5.32 -27.87
CA GLN A 155 -4.35 -4.81 -28.92
C GLN A 155 -2.91 -4.70 -28.41
N LEU A 156 -2.70 -4.15 -27.21
CA LEU A 156 -1.39 -4.09 -26.58
C LEU A 156 -0.76 -5.49 -26.45
N TRP A 157 -1.55 -6.47 -26.02
CA TRP A 157 -1.13 -7.86 -25.87
C TRP A 157 -0.78 -8.52 -27.21
N ALA A 158 -1.67 -8.39 -28.21
CA ALA A 158 -1.44 -8.94 -29.54
C ALA A 158 -0.17 -8.36 -30.20
N GLU A 159 0.02 -7.05 -30.12
CA GLU A 159 1.05 -6.33 -30.87
C GLU A 159 2.39 -6.22 -30.14
N HIS A 160 2.42 -6.22 -28.80
CA HIS A 160 3.63 -6.02 -28.01
C HIS A 160 4.05 -7.24 -27.16
N ILE A 161 3.20 -8.26 -26.99
CA ILE A 161 3.58 -9.54 -26.37
C ILE A 161 3.62 -10.67 -27.39
N ARG A 162 2.54 -10.86 -28.17
CA ARG A 162 2.34 -12.03 -29.05
C ARG A 162 2.86 -11.89 -30.48
N ALA A 163 3.25 -10.69 -30.91
CA ALA A 163 3.68 -10.46 -32.28
C ALA A 163 4.84 -11.39 -32.68
N GLU A 164 4.78 -11.92 -33.91
CA GLU A 164 5.87 -12.72 -34.47
C GLU A 164 7.11 -11.86 -34.66
N ASN A 165 8.30 -12.41 -34.37
CA ASN A 165 9.58 -11.73 -34.47
C ASN A 165 9.66 -10.40 -33.69
N ASN A 166 8.88 -10.25 -32.61
CA ASN A 166 8.76 -9.05 -31.77
C ASN A 166 10.11 -8.63 -31.14
N PRO A 167 10.77 -7.54 -31.61
CA PRO A 167 12.02 -7.08 -31.01
C PRO A 167 11.76 -6.40 -29.67
N TYR A 168 12.76 -6.41 -28.78
CA TYR A 168 12.65 -5.77 -27.46
C TYR A 168 12.20 -4.30 -27.52
N SER A 169 12.63 -3.56 -28.55
CA SER A 169 12.21 -2.17 -28.79
C SER A 169 10.70 -1.99 -29.04
N ASN A 170 10.04 -2.96 -29.69
CA ASN A 170 8.59 -2.96 -29.85
C ASN A 170 7.91 -3.38 -28.54
N ARG A 171 8.45 -4.40 -27.87
CA ARG A 171 7.93 -4.91 -26.59
C ARG A 171 7.85 -3.84 -25.49
N ILE A 172 8.86 -2.97 -25.39
CA ILE A 172 8.91 -1.88 -24.40
C ILE A 172 8.24 -0.57 -24.84
N LEU A 173 7.81 -0.45 -26.10
CA LEU A 173 7.26 0.79 -26.63
C LEU A 173 6.09 1.36 -25.79
N PRO A 174 5.12 0.56 -25.30
CA PRO A 174 4.03 1.09 -24.49
C PRO A 174 4.50 1.74 -23.18
N ALA A 175 5.52 1.20 -22.51
CA ALA A 175 6.11 1.83 -21.33
C ALA A 175 6.83 3.14 -21.67
N ASN A 176 7.61 3.15 -22.77
CA ASN A 176 8.32 4.35 -23.21
C ASN A 176 7.37 5.50 -23.58
N GLU A 177 6.27 5.21 -24.29
CA GLU A 177 5.26 6.21 -24.62
C GLU A 177 4.48 6.68 -23.37
N THR A 178 4.14 5.80 -22.42
CA THR A 178 3.51 6.19 -21.15
C THR A 178 4.41 7.10 -20.30
N GLU A 179 5.71 6.85 -20.24
CA GLU A 179 6.66 7.69 -19.50
C GLU A 179 6.74 9.10 -20.11
N GLN A 180 6.89 9.19 -21.44
CA GLN A 180 6.87 10.47 -22.16
C GLN A 180 5.53 11.21 -21.96
N ALA A 181 4.40 10.53 -22.10
CA ALA A 181 3.08 11.11 -21.92
C ALA A 181 2.85 11.63 -20.50
N THR A 182 3.36 10.93 -19.49
CA THR A 182 3.32 11.37 -18.08
C THR A 182 4.10 12.67 -17.90
N PHE A 183 5.33 12.76 -18.44
CA PHE A 183 6.12 13.98 -18.34
C PHE A 183 5.47 15.17 -19.08
N LEU A 184 4.89 14.93 -20.26
CA LEU A 184 4.16 15.96 -21.01
C LEU A 184 2.92 16.45 -20.23
N ARG A 185 2.15 15.55 -19.61
CA ARG A 185 1.01 15.95 -18.78
C ARG A 185 1.43 16.75 -17.55
N ALA A 186 2.53 16.37 -16.87
CA ALA A 186 3.06 17.12 -15.74
C ALA A 186 3.38 18.59 -16.11
N VAL A 187 3.97 18.82 -17.30
CA VAL A 187 4.32 20.15 -17.80
C VAL A 187 3.10 20.93 -18.33
N TYR A 188 2.29 20.31 -19.19
CA TYR A 188 1.28 21.01 -20.00
C TYR A 188 -0.15 20.93 -19.44
N SER A 189 -0.52 19.88 -18.70
CA SER A 189 -1.90 19.71 -18.25
C SER A 189 -2.30 20.78 -17.24
N LYS A 190 -3.54 21.28 -17.34
CA LYS A 190 -4.19 22.08 -16.30
C LYS A 190 -4.83 21.22 -15.19
N ARG A 191 -4.91 19.89 -15.37
CA ARG A 191 -5.44 18.91 -14.39
C ARG A 191 -4.37 18.48 -13.37
N GLN A 192 -3.62 19.46 -12.88
CA GLN A 192 -2.39 19.26 -12.09
C GLN A 192 -2.56 18.35 -10.85
N LEU A 193 -3.70 18.42 -10.15
CA LEU A 193 -3.97 17.52 -9.03
C LEU A 193 -4.16 16.06 -9.49
N GLN A 194 -4.79 15.83 -10.64
CA GLN A 194 -4.97 14.49 -11.20
C GLN A 194 -3.63 13.86 -11.55
N GLU A 195 -2.70 14.62 -12.11
CA GLU A 195 -1.36 14.12 -12.47
C GLU A 195 -0.52 13.79 -11.23
N VAL A 196 -0.48 14.67 -10.21
CA VAL A 196 0.23 14.40 -8.94
C VAL A 196 -0.38 13.22 -8.17
N LEU A 197 -1.71 13.06 -8.19
CA LEU A 197 -2.36 11.89 -7.61
C LEU A 197 -2.12 10.62 -8.42
N THR A 198 -1.98 10.72 -9.76
CA THR A 198 -1.59 9.58 -10.60
C THR A 198 -0.19 9.11 -10.23
N GLU A 199 0.78 10.01 -10.09
CA GLU A 199 2.14 9.69 -9.61
C GLU A 199 2.11 9.07 -8.21
N HIS A 200 1.32 9.61 -7.28
CA HIS A 200 1.15 9.04 -5.95
C HIS A 200 0.66 7.59 -6.00
N TRP A 201 -0.38 7.29 -6.79
CA TRP A 201 -0.91 5.93 -6.92
C TRP A 201 0.05 4.99 -7.67
N PHE A 202 0.82 5.48 -8.64
CA PHE A 202 1.90 4.70 -9.28
C PHE A 202 3.01 4.33 -8.30
N ASN A 203 3.31 5.19 -7.32
CA ASN A 203 4.27 4.89 -6.27
C ASN A 203 3.69 3.98 -5.18
N HIS A 204 2.40 4.13 -4.85
CA HIS A 204 1.70 3.31 -3.85
C HIS A 204 1.44 1.87 -4.35
N PHE A 205 1.07 1.72 -5.62
CA PHE A 205 0.92 0.44 -6.31
C PHE A 205 2.05 0.27 -7.33
N ASN A 206 3.29 0.31 -6.84
CA ASN A 206 4.48 0.25 -7.67
C ASN A 206 4.63 -1.10 -8.38
N ILE A 207 5.09 -1.03 -9.63
CA ILE A 207 5.52 -2.16 -10.45
C ILE A 207 6.85 -1.84 -11.10
N TYR A 208 7.70 -2.84 -11.39
CA TYR A 208 8.86 -2.61 -12.24
C TYR A 208 8.40 -2.51 -13.70
N GLY A 209 8.14 -1.27 -14.15
CA GLY A 209 7.50 -0.98 -15.44
C GLY A 209 8.33 -1.27 -16.70
N TRP A 210 9.60 -1.65 -16.53
CA TRP A 210 10.52 -2.03 -17.61
C TRP A 210 10.75 -3.55 -17.69
N ASP A 211 10.01 -4.35 -16.93
CA ASP A 211 10.01 -5.81 -17.10
C ASP A 211 9.39 -6.23 -18.44
N SER A 212 9.82 -7.38 -18.95
CA SER A 212 9.33 -7.94 -20.22
C SER A 212 7.83 -8.23 -20.25
N TRP A 213 7.15 -8.39 -19.11
CA TRP A 213 5.71 -8.65 -19.05
C TRP A 213 4.87 -7.45 -18.59
N THR A 214 5.48 -6.47 -17.90
CA THR A 214 4.80 -5.24 -17.47
C THR A 214 4.86 -4.15 -18.54
N ALA A 215 6.02 -3.95 -19.18
CA ALA A 215 6.24 -2.87 -20.15
C ALA A 215 5.26 -2.88 -21.34
N PRO A 216 4.84 -4.03 -21.91
CA PRO A 216 3.90 -4.07 -23.02
C PRO A 216 2.48 -3.63 -22.66
N VAL A 217 2.11 -3.71 -21.38
CA VAL A 217 0.74 -3.42 -20.88
C VAL A 217 0.70 -2.14 -20.03
N MET A 218 1.79 -1.37 -19.99
CA MET A 218 1.92 -0.16 -19.18
C MET A 218 0.82 0.88 -19.49
N VAL A 219 0.42 1.02 -20.76
CA VAL A 219 -0.69 1.91 -21.17
C VAL A 219 -2.01 1.54 -20.50
N HIS A 220 -2.32 0.24 -20.37
CA HIS A 220 -3.51 -0.22 -19.66
C HIS A 220 -3.39 0.06 -18.15
N TYR A 221 -2.21 -0.13 -17.55
CA TYR A 221 -2.00 0.18 -16.14
C TYR A 221 -2.14 1.69 -15.84
N ASP A 222 -1.58 2.56 -16.69
CA ASP A 222 -1.76 4.01 -16.60
C ASP A 222 -3.22 4.42 -16.80
N ARG A 223 -3.80 4.12 -17.97
CA ARG A 223 -5.08 4.66 -18.41
C ARG A 223 -6.27 4.01 -17.73
N ASP A 224 -6.32 2.69 -17.73
CA ASP A 224 -7.52 1.91 -17.41
C ASP A 224 -7.56 1.44 -15.95
N VAL A 225 -6.40 1.39 -15.28
CA VAL A 225 -6.28 1.02 -13.86
C VAL A 225 -6.11 2.27 -12.99
N VAL A 226 -4.95 2.96 -13.09
CA VAL A 226 -4.64 4.07 -12.18
C VAL A 226 -5.48 5.31 -12.50
N ARG A 227 -5.40 5.87 -13.71
CA ARG A 227 -6.09 7.13 -14.07
C ARG A 227 -7.61 7.01 -14.06
N ALA A 228 -8.16 5.83 -14.33
CA ALA A 228 -9.59 5.55 -14.21
C ALA A 228 -10.10 5.61 -12.76
N ASN A 229 -9.23 5.36 -11.77
CA ASN A 229 -9.59 5.27 -10.35
C ASN A 229 -8.93 6.35 -9.47
N VAL A 230 -8.13 7.26 -10.04
CA VAL A 230 -7.26 8.23 -9.34
C VAL A 230 -7.96 9.12 -8.29
N LEU A 231 -9.21 9.51 -8.53
CA LEU A 231 -10.08 10.27 -7.61
C LEU A 231 -11.20 9.39 -6.99
N GLY A 232 -11.14 8.08 -7.20
CA GLY A 232 -12.19 7.12 -6.88
C GLY A 232 -12.07 6.48 -5.50
N ASN A 233 -12.74 5.35 -5.34
CA ASN A 233 -12.73 4.59 -4.10
C ASN A 233 -11.54 3.61 -4.05
N PHE A 234 -10.80 3.57 -2.94
CA PHE A 234 -9.62 2.72 -2.76
C PHE A 234 -9.86 1.23 -3.04
N ARG A 235 -11.01 0.65 -2.65
CA ARG A 235 -11.32 -0.76 -2.94
C ARG A 235 -11.54 -1.02 -4.43
N THR A 236 -11.98 -0.02 -5.19
CA THR A 236 -12.13 -0.11 -6.65
C THR A 236 -10.76 -0.05 -7.33
N MET A 237 -9.91 0.91 -6.95
CA MET A 237 -8.50 0.99 -7.36
C MET A 237 -7.77 -0.32 -7.06
N LEU A 238 -7.83 -0.79 -5.81
CA LEU A 238 -7.18 -2.02 -5.35
C LEU A 238 -7.63 -3.24 -6.17
N GLY A 239 -8.93 -3.36 -6.47
CA GLY A 239 -9.46 -4.44 -7.29
C GLY A 239 -9.04 -4.37 -8.76
N ALA A 240 -8.88 -3.16 -9.32
CA ALA A 240 -8.37 -2.95 -10.67
C ALA A 240 -6.87 -3.27 -10.77
N VAL A 241 -6.08 -2.85 -9.77
CA VAL A 241 -4.65 -3.18 -9.65
C VAL A 241 -4.45 -4.69 -9.51
N ALA A 242 -5.16 -5.33 -8.58
CA ALA A 242 -5.05 -6.77 -8.30
C ALA A 242 -5.29 -7.68 -9.52
N LYS A 243 -6.15 -7.24 -10.45
CA LYS A 243 -6.49 -7.96 -11.69
C LYS A 243 -5.74 -7.46 -12.92
N SER A 244 -4.92 -6.43 -12.78
CA SER A 244 -4.15 -5.92 -13.91
C SER A 244 -3.07 -6.94 -14.31
N PRO A 245 -2.87 -7.21 -15.62
CA PRO A 245 -1.82 -8.13 -16.05
C PRO A 245 -0.43 -7.67 -15.61
N ALA A 246 -0.21 -6.36 -15.49
CA ALA A 246 1.04 -5.80 -14.97
C ALA A 246 1.33 -6.25 -13.54
N MET A 247 0.37 -6.13 -12.61
CA MET A 247 0.54 -6.56 -11.22
C MET A 247 0.58 -8.09 -11.08
N LEU A 248 -0.25 -8.80 -11.83
CA LEU A 248 -0.31 -10.26 -11.83
C LEU A 248 0.99 -10.93 -12.29
N TYR A 249 1.74 -10.31 -13.19
CA TYR A 249 3.11 -10.74 -13.51
C TYR A 249 4.14 -10.22 -12.52
N TYR A 250 4.09 -8.93 -12.15
CA TYR A 250 5.10 -8.32 -11.28
C TYR A 250 5.25 -9.04 -9.93
N LEU A 251 4.14 -9.56 -9.38
CA LEU A 251 4.12 -10.33 -8.12
C LEU A 251 3.70 -11.80 -8.34
N ASP A 252 3.97 -12.34 -9.54
CA ASP A 252 3.81 -13.75 -9.94
C ASP A 252 2.45 -14.42 -9.71
N ASN A 253 1.41 -13.71 -9.28
CA ASN A 253 0.12 -14.31 -8.91
C ASN A 253 -0.59 -15.03 -10.07
N GLN A 254 -0.28 -14.68 -11.33
CA GLN A 254 -0.70 -15.46 -12.50
C GLN A 254 -0.28 -16.94 -12.44
N SER A 255 0.79 -17.26 -11.71
CA SER A 255 1.30 -18.63 -11.50
C SER A 255 0.79 -19.29 -10.21
N ASN A 256 0.15 -18.53 -9.32
CA ASN A 256 -0.31 -18.99 -8.01
C ASN A 256 -1.42 -20.04 -8.16
N SER A 257 -1.25 -21.22 -7.57
CA SER A 257 -2.19 -22.34 -7.69
C SER A 257 -2.30 -23.13 -6.39
N GLY A 258 -3.40 -23.85 -6.18
CA GLY A 258 -3.58 -24.68 -4.98
C GLY A 258 -2.52 -25.77 -4.80
N GLY A 259 -1.94 -26.25 -5.91
CA GLY A 259 -0.83 -27.23 -5.89
C GLY A 259 0.58 -26.62 -5.84
N ASN A 260 0.72 -25.34 -6.18
CA ASN A 260 1.96 -24.58 -6.07
C ASN A 260 1.62 -23.13 -5.65
N PRO A 261 1.39 -22.88 -4.35
CA PRO A 261 1.04 -21.56 -3.86
C PRO A 261 2.22 -20.59 -3.95
N ASN A 262 1.96 -19.36 -4.37
CA ASN A 262 2.96 -18.29 -4.41
C ASN A 262 2.45 -17.09 -3.61
N GLU A 263 3.10 -16.78 -2.49
CA GLU A 263 2.63 -15.75 -1.56
C GLU A 263 2.93 -14.31 -2.00
N ASN A 264 3.80 -14.08 -2.99
CA ASN A 264 4.34 -12.75 -3.33
C ASN A 264 3.25 -11.66 -3.38
N TYR A 265 2.19 -11.86 -4.18
CA TYR A 265 1.11 -10.88 -4.25
C TYR A 265 0.32 -10.71 -2.94
N ALA A 266 0.07 -11.79 -2.20
CA ALA A 266 -0.60 -11.70 -0.90
C ALA A 266 0.28 -10.95 0.11
N ARG A 267 1.58 -11.23 0.13
CA ARG A 267 2.59 -10.58 0.97
C ARG A 267 2.61 -9.07 0.74
N GLU A 268 2.80 -8.63 -0.50
CA GLU A 268 2.86 -7.20 -0.79
C GLU A 268 1.50 -6.49 -0.65
N LEU A 269 0.37 -7.19 -0.84
CA LEU A 269 -0.96 -6.66 -0.54
C LEU A 269 -1.06 -6.21 0.92
N PHE A 270 -0.55 -7.02 1.86
CA PHE A 270 -0.50 -6.63 3.27
C PHE A 270 0.64 -5.63 3.55
N GLU A 271 1.88 -5.93 3.13
CA GLU A 271 3.08 -5.21 3.57
C GLU A 271 3.31 -3.86 2.88
N LEU A 272 3.02 -3.72 1.58
CA LEU A 272 3.33 -2.51 0.81
C LEU A 272 2.08 -1.77 0.32
N HIS A 273 1.06 -2.48 -0.15
CA HIS A 273 -0.03 -1.88 -0.92
C HIS A 273 -1.30 -1.53 -0.12
N ALA A 274 -1.44 -1.98 1.13
CA ALA A 274 -2.59 -1.60 1.95
C ALA A 274 -2.29 -1.40 3.44
N MET A 275 -1.85 -2.45 4.14
CA MET A 275 -1.77 -2.41 5.61
C MET A 275 -0.45 -1.92 6.18
N GLY A 276 0.67 -2.04 5.45
CA GLY A 276 1.98 -1.60 5.92
C GLY A 276 2.63 -2.59 6.88
N ALA A 277 3.95 -2.77 6.76
CA ALA A 277 4.75 -3.61 7.65
C ALA A 277 4.68 -3.18 9.13
N GLU A 278 4.31 -1.92 9.44
CA GLU A 278 4.11 -1.47 10.82
C GLU A 278 2.86 -2.06 11.50
N ASN A 279 1.94 -2.66 10.74
CA ASN A 279 0.79 -3.39 11.27
C ASN A 279 1.00 -4.92 11.24
N TYR A 280 2.23 -5.41 11.02
CA TYR A 280 2.60 -6.83 11.10
C TYR A 280 2.94 -7.23 12.55
N LEU A 281 2.37 -8.33 13.02
CA LEU A 281 2.64 -8.90 14.35
C LEU A 281 3.73 -9.99 14.31
N GLY A 282 4.10 -10.49 13.13
CA GLY A 282 5.10 -11.55 12.97
C GLY A 282 4.54 -12.95 12.74
N VAL A 283 5.44 -13.93 12.81
CA VAL A 283 5.15 -15.36 12.69
C VAL A 283 4.55 -15.89 13.99
N VAL A 284 3.26 -15.66 14.19
CA VAL A 284 2.49 -16.18 15.32
C VAL A 284 1.39 -17.10 14.79
N PRO A 285 1.29 -18.36 15.25
CA PRO A 285 0.26 -19.29 14.77
C PRO A 285 -1.14 -18.84 15.18
N LEU A 286 -2.13 -19.18 14.37
CA LEU A 286 -3.53 -19.15 14.80
C LEU A 286 -3.70 -20.18 15.93
N ILE A 287 -4.36 -19.77 17.02
CA ILE A 287 -4.62 -20.65 18.15
C ILE A 287 -5.88 -21.46 17.82
N ILE A 288 -5.77 -22.78 17.72
CA ILE A 288 -6.94 -23.66 17.60
C ILE A 288 -7.45 -23.97 19.01
N ASN A 289 -8.71 -23.61 19.26
CA ASN A 289 -9.40 -23.83 20.52
C ASN A 289 -9.90 -25.29 20.60
N ALA A 290 -10.20 -25.77 21.81
CA ALA A 290 -10.60 -27.17 22.04
C ALA A 290 -11.95 -27.56 21.39
N ASP A 291 -12.77 -26.58 20.99
CA ASP A 291 -14.03 -26.75 20.27
C ASP A 291 -13.87 -26.72 18.73
N GLY A 292 -12.62 -26.59 18.23
CA GLY A 292 -12.32 -26.47 16.80
C GLY A 292 -12.46 -25.04 16.24
N SER A 293 -12.89 -24.06 17.03
CA SER A 293 -12.81 -22.65 16.64
C SER A 293 -11.35 -22.16 16.68
N TYR A 294 -11.07 -21.01 16.06
CA TYR A 294 -9.73 -20.41 16.06
C TYR A 294 -9.75 -19.03 16.74
N THR A 295 -8.66 -18.71 17.43
CA THR A 295 -8.40 -17.39 18.00
C THR A 295 -7.24 -16.74 17.25
N HIS A 296 -7.55 -15.64 16.56
CA HIS A 296 -6.55 -14.78 15.95
C HIS A 296 -5.67 -14.12 17.04
N PRO A 297 -4.33 -14.16 16.96
CA PRO A 297 -3.43 -13.76 18.04
C PRO A 297 -3.27 -12.24 18.20
N ALA A 298 -3.58 -11.45 17.17
CA ALA A 298 -3.48 -9.99 17.26
C ALA A 298 -4.50 -9.36 18.22
N PRO A 299 -4.16 -8.20 18.82
CA PRO A 299 -5.13 -7.35 19.50
C PRO A 299 -6.33 -7.05 18.61
N LYS A 300 -7.51 -6.91 19.22
CA LYS A 300 -8.78 -6.72 18.51
C LYS A 300 -9.41 -5.39 18.86
N ASP A 301 -10.23 -4.85 17.95
CA ASP A 301 -11.14 -3.74 18.23
C ASP A 301 -12.38 -4.17 19.04
N ASP A 302 -13.22 -3.21 19.42
CA ASP A 302 -14.47 -3.44 20.15
C ASP A 302 -15.50 -4.31 19.36
N THR A 303 -15.27 -4.52 18.06
CA THR A 303 -16.09 -5.41 17.20
C THR A 303 -15.48 -6.80 17.04
N GLY A 304 -14.34 -7.07 17.69
CA GLY A 304 -13.63 -8.34 17.64
C GLY A 304 -12.74 -8.54 16.41
N ARG A 305 -12.56 -7.53 15.57
CA ARG A 305 -11.68 -7.59 14.39
C ARG A 305 -10.22 -7.44 14.82
N PRO A 306 -9.28 -8.22 14.28
CA PRO A 306 -7.85 -7.95 14.43
C PRO A 306 -7.48 -6.51 14.07
N LEU A 307 -6.45 -5.97 14.73
CA LEU A 307 -5.86 -4.66 14.44
C LEU A 307 -4.51 -4.78 13.70
N LEU A 308 -3.92 -5.98 13.71
CA LEU A 308 -2.64 -6.35 13.09
C LEU A 308 -2.84 -7.67 12.34
N TYR A 309 -2.03 -7.93 11.32
CA TYR A 309 -1.98 -9.21 10.60
C TYR A 309 -0.80 -10.05 11.06
N VAL A 310 -0.91 -11.36 10.85
CA VAL A 310 0.16 -12.35 11.05
C VAL A 310 0.45 -13.08 9.75
N ASP A 311 1.54 -13.85 9.77
CA ASP A 311 1.98 -14.68 8.66
C ASP A 311 0.89 -15.64 8.14
N ALA A 312 0.08 -16.17 9.07
CA ALA A 312 -1.05 -17.03 8.74
C ALA A 312 -2.15 -16.35 7.92
N ASP A 313 -2.34 -15.03 8.04
CA ASP A 313 -3.29 -14.28 7.21
C ASP A 313 -2.80 -14.18 5.77
N VAL A 314 -1.49 -14.03 5.58
CA VAL A 314 -0.86 -14.00 4.26
C VAL A 314 -0.92 -15.38 3.60
N TYR A 315 -0.67 -16.46 4.33
CA TYR A 315 -0.86 -17.82 3.81
C TYR A 315 -2.33 -18.10 3.45
N GLY A 316 -3.28 -17.67 4.30
CA GLY A 316 -4.71 -17.73 3.98
C GLY A 316 -5.04 -16.97 2.69
N ALA A 317 -4.62 -15.70 2.59
CA ALA A 317 -4.85 -14.85 1.42
C ALA A 317 -4.16 -15.39 0.16
N THR A 318 -2.96 -15.97 0.29
CA THR A 318 -2.26 -16.65 -0.80
C THR A 318 -3.15 -17.70 -1.44
N THR A 319 -3.80 -18.54 -0.62
CA THR A 319 -4.75 -19.54 -1.12
C THR A 319 -6.01 -18.92 -1.73
N CYS A 320 -6.49 -17.77 -1.23
CA CYS A 320 -7.62 -17.02 -1.82
C CYS A 320 -7.34 -16.51 -3.24
N PHE A 321 -6.09 -16.15 -3.54
CA PHE A 321 -5.68 -15.62 -4.85
C PHE A 321 -5.21 -16.69 -5.85
N THR A 322 -5.19 -17.97 -5.45
CA THR A 322 -4.91 -19.08 -6.38
C THR A 322 -5.93 -19.13 -7.52
N GLY A 323 -5.51 -19.58 -8.70
CA GLY A 323 -6.39 -19.66 -9.88
C GLY A 323 -6.67 -18.31 -10.56
N TRP A 324 -6.11 -17.20 -10.08
CA TRP A 324 -6.14 -15.91 -10.80
C TRP A 324 -5.18 -15.97 -11.98
N ARG A 325 -5.67 -15.71 -13.20
CA ARG A 325 -4.95 -15.94 -14.46
C ARG A 325 -5.01 -14.74 -15.38
N ILE A 326 -4.19 -14.81 -16.42
CA ILE A 326 -4.22 -13.90 -17.56
C ILE A 326 -4.53 -14.76 -18.79
N ASP A 327 -5.54 -14.36 -19.56
CA ASP A 327 -5.86 -15.00 -20.83
C ASP A 327 -4.69 -14.87 -21.82
N SER A 328 -4.22 -16.00 -22.34
CA SER A 328 -3.01 -16.04 -23.17
C SER A 328 -3.16 -15.33 -24.51
N ASP A 329 -4.38 -15.19 -25.03
CA ASP A 329 -4.65 -14.58 -26.33
C ASP A 329 -4.84 -13.06 -26.25
N THR A 330 -5.44 -12.56 -25.17
CA THR A 330 -5.96 -11.19 -25.02
C THR A 330 -5.36 -10.38 -23.86
N GLY A 331 -4.63 -11.01 -22.94
CA GLY A 331 -4.07 -10.34 -21.76
C GLY A 331 -5.09 -9.99 -20.67
N ILE A 332 -6.36 -10.33 -20.84
CA ILE A 332 -7.44 -10.00 -19.91
C ILE A 332 -7.39 -10.95 -18.69
N PHE A 333 -7.71 -10.43 -17.52
CA PHE A 333 -7.87 -11.24 -16.30
C PHE A 333 -8.90 -12.37 -16.49
N THR A 334 -8.53 -13.57 -16.06
CA THR A 334 -9.39 -14.76 -16.03
C THR A 334 -9.27 -15.48 -14.69
N PHE A 335 -10.17 -16.42 -14.42
CA PHE A 335 -10.13 -17.28 -13.25
C PHE A 335 -10.23 -18.75 -13.67
N ASP A 336 -9.25 -19.54 -13.24
CA ASP A 336 -9.15 -20.98 -13.44
C ASP A 336 -9.46 -21.71 -12.13
N ASP A 337 -10.70 -22.18 -12.02
CA ASP A 337 -11.22 -22.91 -10.87
C ASP A 337 -10.45 -24.23 -10.63
N SER A 338 -9.90 -24.85 -11.68
CA SER A 338 -9.15 -26.11 -11.58
C SER A 338 -7.78 -25.94 -10.91
N ALA A 339 -7.24 -24.72 -10.92
CA ALA A 339 -6.00 -24.36 -10.24
C ALA A 339 -6.22 -23.61 -8.92
N HIS A 340 -7.47 -23.40 -8.49
CA HIS A 340 -7.81 -22.76 -7.23
C HIS A 340 -7.74 -23.75 -6.04
N PHE A 341 -7.38 -23.27 -4.85
CA PHE A 341 -7.43 -24.04 -3.61
C PHE A 341 -8.87 -24.05 -3.07
N PRO A 342 -9.62 -25.17 -3.11
CA PRO A 342 -11.07 -25.11 -2.93
C PRO A 342 -11.54 -25.10 -1.48
N TYR A 343 -10.66 -25.42 -0.51
CA TYR A 343 -11.05 -25.61 0.89
C TYR A 343 -11.21 -24.29 1.65
N GLN A 344 -11.81 -24.38 2.84
CA GLN A 344 -11.99 -23.27 3.78
C GLN A 344 -10.65 -22.61 4.17
N LYS A 345 -10.68 -21.28 4.34
CA LYS A 345 -9.50 -20.44 4.63
C LYS A 345 -9.78 -19.50 5.80
N VAL A 346 -8.73 -18.95 6.41
CA VAL A 346 -8.84 -17.89 7.43
C VAL A 346 -7.93 -16.74 7.05
N VAL A 347 -8.47 -15.51 7.05
CA VAL A 347 -7.72 -14.27 6.76
C VAL A 347 -8.24 -13.14 7.64
N LEU A 348 -7.36 -12.38 8.30
CA LEU A 348 -7.70 -11.28 9.22
C LEU A 348 -8.78 -11.67 10.25
N GLY A 349 -8.65 -12.88 10.79
CA GLY A 349 -9.59 -13.43 11.76
C GLY A 349 -10.98 -13.79 11.19
N ARG A 350 -11.18 -13.77 9.87
CA ARG A 350 -12.43 -14.14 9.18
C ARG A 350 -12.31 -15.52 8.53
N LEU A 351 -13.30 -16.40 8.75
CA LEU A 351 -13.50 -17.60 7.95
C LEU A 351 -13.99 -17.22 6.55
N ILE A 352 -13.29 -17.72 5.55
CA ILE A 352 -13.69 -17.69 4.14
C ILE A 352 -14.17 -19.11 3.81
N PRO A 353 -15.47 -19.29 3.46
CA PRO A 353 -16.05 -20.59 3.13
C PRO A 353 -15.29 -21.37 2.05
N GLU A 354 -15.50 -22.68 2.01
CA GLU A 354 -15.02 -23.51 0.90
C GLU A 354 -15.83 -23.27 -0.39
N ALA A 355 -15.24 -23.62 -1.53
CA ALA A 355 -15.85 -23.64 -2.86
C ALA A 355 -16.53 -22.33 -3.32
N GLN A 356 -16.00 -21.16 -2.95
CA GLN A 356 -16.50 -19.88 -3.49
C GLN A 356 -15.79 -19.40 -4.77
N GLY A 357 -14.67 -20.03 -5.13
CA GLY A 357 -13.84 -19.69 -6.30
C GLY A 357 -13.26 -18.27 -6.19
N ILE A 358 -13.32 -17.52 -7.29
CA ILE A 358 -12.82 -16.13 -7.39
C ILE A 358 -13.25 -15.21 -6.23
N ARG A 359 -14.42 -15.47 -5.62
CA ARG A 359 -14.96 -14.65 -4.52
C ARG A 359 -14.06 -14.64 -3.28
N ASP A 360 -13.23 -15.65 -3.07
CA ASP A 360 -12.28 -15.68 -1.95
C ASP A 360 -11.29 -14.51 -2.03
N GLY A 361 -10.72 -14.27 -3.22
CA GLY A 361 -9.86 -13.12 -3.46
C GLY A 361 -10.62 -11.79 -3.31
N GLU A 362 -11.86 -11.71 -3.79
CA GLU A 362 -12.69 -10.49 -3.59
C GLU A 362 -12.99 -10.20 -2.12
N GLU A 363 -13.24 -11.23 -1.30
CA GLU A 363 -13.48 -11.09 0.15
C GLU A 363 -12.20 -10.64 0.85
N VAL A 364 -11.01 -11.15 0.48
CA VAL A 364 -9.74 -10.66 1.01
C VAL A 364 -9.51 -9.18 0.67
N LEU A 365 -9.72 -8.77 -0.58
CA LEU A 365 -9.59 -7.35 -0.96
C LEU A 365 -10.59 -6.47 -0.20
N ASP A 366 -11.81 -6.98 0.07
CA ASP A 366 -12.82 -6.30 0.89
C ASP A 366 -12.42 -6.19 2.37
N LEU A 367 -11.86 -7.23 2.95
CA LEU A 367 -11.34 -7.24 4.33
C LEU A 367 -10.20 -6.23 4.47
N VAL A 368 -9.19 -6.33 3.61
CA VAL A 368 -8.00 -5.47 3.60
C VAL A 368 -8.38 -3.99 3.38
N ALA A 369 -9.23 -3.68 2.40
CA ALA A 369 -9.63 -2.29 2.12
C ALA A 369 -10.51 -1.65 3.21
N LYS A 370 -11.10 -2.44 4.11
CA LYS A 370 -11.94 -1.97 5.24
C LYS A 370 -11.23 -2.10 6.60
N HIS A 371 -9.98 -2.57 6.61
CA HIS A 371 -9.22 -2.83 7.83
C HIS A 371 -8.66 -1.51 8.43
N PRO A 372 -8.69 -1.28 9.76
CA PRO A 372 -8.21 -0.03 10.39
C PRO A 372 -6.68 0.19 10.33
N GLY A 373 -5.93 -0.79 9.84
CA GLY A 373 -4.53 -0.66 9.44
C GLY A 373 -4.36 0.02 8.07
N THR A 374 -5.35 -0.11 7.20
CA THR A 374 -5.35 0.43 5.83
C THR A 374 -5.84 1.88 5.81
N ALA A 375 -5.19 2.73 5.02
CA ALA A 375 -5.45 4.17 4.86
C ALA A 375 -5.27 5.02 6.15
N ARG A 376 -4.07 5.58 6.36
CA ARG A 376 -3.70 6.44 7.50
C ARG A 376 -3.15 7.81 7.09
#